data_AF-A0A963FPM8-F1
#
_entry.id   AF-A0A963FPM8-F1
#
_cell.length_a   1.000
_cell.length_b   1.000
_cell.length_c   1.000
_cell.angle_alpha   90.00
_cell.angle_beta   90.00
_cell.angle_gamma   90.00
#
_symmetry.space_group_name_H-M   'P 1'
#
loop_
_entity.id
_entity.type
_entity.pdbx_description
1 polymer ?
#
loop_
_entity_poly.entity_id
_entity_poly.type
_entity_poly.pdbx_seq_one_letter_code
_entity_poly.pdbx_strand_id
1 'polypeptide(L)'
;MSSINKIILLLLGFAGVAYWLIFGSSNEHSPNSRKGDFFQASLQAEPLIEAIKKYSAAKKNAPNQLADLLPLYIKEIPDTGLEGCDRFKYVNYGTSRVVILWYDLGSRHGQPVAKESRFPDGDPSHAILTFTVGEGDYVIDAKFDRMPKENQTTEFDSEQWRAGNDRIQMAPDLPDKYAISRMPRSVLEQVLGPPNGVRILRDVPWELRINCPRNLTERDILIYWPSESYPQQLYGGNTETIGSWLYVH
;
A
#
# COMPACT_ATOMS: atom_id res chain seq x y z
N MET A 1 -3.81 37.76 -46.16
CA MET A 1 -3.56 36.52 -45.40
C MET A 1 -4.59 35.46 -45.80
N SER A 2 -4.13 34.28 -46.22
CA SER A 2 -4.99 33.15 -46.61
C SER A 2 -5.84 32.66 -45.44
N SER A 3 -7.05 32.16 -45.72
CA SER A 3 -7.99 31.57 -44.75
C SER A 3 -7.35 30.51 -43.84
N ILE A 4 -6.36 29.79 -44.38
CA ILE A 4 -5.60 28.74 -43.66
C ILE A 4 -4.82 29.33 -42.47
N ASN A 5 -4.26 30.54 -42.61
CA ASN A 5 -3.46 31.15 -41.53
C ASN A 5 -4.32 31.55 -40.32
N LYS A 6 -5.63 31.79 -40.50
CA LYS A 6 -6.56 32.13 -39.41
C LYS A 6 -6.93 30.90 -38.57
N ILE A 7 -7.09 29.74 -39.19
CA ILE A 7 -7.42 28.49 -38.49
C ILE A 7 -6.25 28.02 -37.63
N ILE A 8 -5.01 28.12 -38.14
CA ILE A 8 -3.80 27.73 -37.39
C ILE A 8 -3.61 28.63 -36.15
N LEU A 9 -3.83 29.95 -36.28
CA LEU A 9 -3.76 30.88 -35.15
C LEU A 9 -4.84 30.60 -34.09
N LEU A 10 -6.05 30.23 -34.50
CA LEU A 10 -7.12 29.83 -33.57
C LEU A 10 -6.76 28.54 -32.83
N LEU A 11 -6.26 27.51 -33.52
CA LEU A 11 -5.86 26.26 -32.88
C LEU A 11 -4.69 26.44 -31.91
N LEU A 12 -3.70 27.29 -32.23
CA LEU A 12 -2.60 27.62 -31.31
C LEU A 12 -3.09 28.42 -30.10
N GLY A 13 -4.05 29.33 -30.26
CA GLY A 13 -4.69 30.04 -29.15
C GLY A 13 -5.45 29.10 -28.22
N PHE A 14 -6.24 28.18 -28.77
CA PHE A 14 -6.94 27.16 -27.98
C PHE A 14 -5.97 26.19 -27.29
N ALA A 15 -4.90 25.79 -27.96
CA ALA A 15 -3.86 24.94 -27.35
C ALA A 15 -3.13 25.67 -26.22
N GLY A 16 -2.84 26.97 -26.36
CA GLY A 16 -2.21 27.78 -25.32
C GLY A 16 -3.11 28.00 -24.11
N VAL A 17 -4.41 28.25 -24.31
CA VAL A 17 -5.39 28.40 -23.22
C VAL A 17 -5.66 27.05 -22.55
N ALA A 18 -5.78 25.96 -23.32
CA ALA A 18 -5.89 24.62 -22.75
C ALA A 18 -4.63 24.26 -21.96
N TYR A 19 -3.44 24.55 -22.48
CA TYR A 19 -2.19 24.33 -21.77
C TYR A 19 -2.10 25.17 -20.50
N TRP A 20 -2.50 26.45 -20.53
CA TRP A 20 -2.50 27.29 -19.33
C TRP A 20 -3.59 26.92 -18.32
N LEU A 21 -4.75 26.42 -18.75
CA LEU A 21 -5.78 25.88 -17.85
C LEU A 21 -5.37 24.53 -17.25
N ILE A 22 -4.57 23.73 -17.98
CA ILE A 22 -4.10 22.42 -17.52
C ILE A 22 -2.82 22.55 -16.66
N PHE A 23 -1.95 23.53 -16.96
CA PHE A 23 -0.60 23.65 -16.38
C PHE A 23 -0.28 25.02 -15.76
N GLY A 24 -1.08 26.06 -16.00
CA GLY A 24 -0.74 27.45 -15.71
C GLY A 24 -1.21 28.01 -14.35
N SER A 25 -1.90 27.21 -13.54
CA SER A 25 -2.38 27.62 -12.21
C SER A 25 -1.86 26.74 -11.08
N SER A 26 -0.66 26.18 -11.22
CA SER A 26 0.05 25.66 -10.06
C SER A 26 0.83 26.81 -9.42
N ASN A 27 0.16 27.60 -8.58
CA ASN A 27 0.85 28.15 -7.41
C ASN A 27 1.32 26.92 -6.61
N GLU A 28 2.46 26.35 -7.01
CA GLU A 28 3.06 25.16 -6.44
C GLU A 28 3.29 25.48 -4.96
N HIS A 29 2.31 25.07 -4.15
CA HIS A 29 2.46 24.94 -2.73
C HIS A 29 3.65 24.01 -2.54
N SER A 30 4.78 24.60 -2.13
CA SER A 30 6.02 23.88 -1.88
C SER A 30 5.71 22.60 -1.09
N PRO A 31 6.42 21.49 -1.31
CA PRO A 31 6.20 20.26 -0.54
C PRO A 31 6.11 20.49 0.98
N ASN A 32 6.82 21.51 1.49
CA ASN A 32 6.81 21.91 2.88
C ASN A 32 5.49 22.56 3.34
N SER A 33 4.82 23.37 2.51
CA SER A 33 3.53 23.96 2.91
C SER A 33 2.46 22.88 3.05
N ARG A 34 2.52 21.84 2.20
CA ARG A 34 1.60 20.72 2.24
C ARG A 34 1.68 19.91 3.54
N LYS A 35 2.88 19.68 4.05
CA LYS A 35 3.07 19.01 5.34
C LYS A 35 2.41 19.81 6.47
N GLY A 36 2.45 21.13 6.39
CA GLY A 36 1.73 22.01 7.32
C GLY A 36 0.22 21.78 7.27
N ASP A 37 -0.36 21.74 6.07
CA ASP A 37 -1.80 21.50 5.90
C ASP A 37 -2.21 20.11 6.42
N PHE A 38 -1.43 19.07 6.10
CA PHE A 38 -1.67 17.72 6.64
C PHE A 38 -1.50 17.64 8.15
N PHE A 39 -0.54 18.36 8.73
CA PHE A 39 -0.41 18.45 10.17
C PHE A 39 -1.66 19.09 10.79
N GLN A 40 -2.21 20.18 10.22
CA GLN A 40 -3.46 20.76 10.71
C GLN A 40 -4.65 19.79 10.59
N ALA A 41 -4.78 19.10 9.45
CA ALA A 41 -5.81 18.08 9.26
C ALA A 41 -5.68 16.94 10.29
N SER A 42 -4.45 16.59 10.68
CA SER A 42 -4.19 15.57 11.70
C SER A 42 -4.70 15.97 13.08
N LEU A 43 -4.61 17.26 13.44
CA LEU A 43 -5.14 17.80 14.70
C LEU A 43 -6.68 17.83 14.66
N GLN A 44 -7.27 18.22 13.53
CA GLN A 44 -8.74 18.22 13.37
C GLN A 44 -9.35 16.83 13.47
N ALA A 45 -8.58 15.78 13.17
CA ALA A 45 -9.01 14.41 13.27
C ALA A 45 -9.02 13.85 14.71
N GLU A 46 -8.38 14.51 15.68
CA GLU A 46 -8.25 14.01 17.06
C GLU A 46 -9.60 13.67 17.72
N PRO A 47 -10.65 14.52 17.65
CA PRO A 47 -11.95 14.18 18.23
C PRO A 47 -12.56 12.91 17.62
N LEU A 48 -12.35 12.69 16.32
CA LEU A 48 -12.83 11.51 15.60
C LEU A 48 -12.07 10.25 16.03
N ILE A 49 -10.74 10.32 16.13
CA ILE A 49 -9.91 9.21 16.63
C ILE A 49 -10.33 8.82 18.05
N GLU A 50 -10.52 9.80 18.93
CA GLU A 50 -10.94 9.55 20.31
C GLU A 50 -12.34 8.94 20.37
N ALA A 51 -13.26 9.35 19.50
CA ALA A 51 -14.58 8.72 19.39
C ALA A 51 -14.48 7.24 18.94
N ILE A 52 -13.63 6.93 17.96
CA ILE A 52 -13.38 5.56 17.51
C ILE A 52 -12.80 4.70 18.64
N LYS A 53 -11.82 5.23 19.38
CA LYS A 53 -11.22 4.53 20.53
C LYS A 53 -12.27 4.25 21.62
N LYS A 54 -13.10 5.24 21.97
CA LYS A 54 -14.20 5.09 22.95
C LYS A 54 -15.24 4.06 22.50
N TYR A 55 -15.66 4.11 21.24
CA TYR A 55 -16.54 3.10 20.66
C TYR A 55 -15.92 1.71 20.78
N SER A 56 -14.66 1.58 20.38
CA SER A 56 -13.94 0.30 20.37
C SER A 56 -13.80 -0.31 21.76
N ALA A 57 -13.50 0.52 22.77
CA ALA A 57 -13.46 0.09 24.16
C ALA A 57 -14.83 -0.38 24.66
N ALA A 58 -15.91 0.33 24.32
CA ALA A 58 -17.27 0.02 24.77
C ALA A 58 -17.86 -1.23 24.08
N LYS A 59 -17.56 -1.43 22.79
CA LYS A 59 -18.12 -2.52 21.97
C LYS A 59 -17.17 -3.70 21.79
N LYS A 60 -15.94 -3.60 22.29
CA LYS A 60 -14.83 -4.55 22.09
C LYS A 60 -14.47 -4.80 20.62
N ASN A 61 -14.89 -3.91 19.73
CA ASN A 61 -14.69 -3.96 18.27
C ASN A 61 -14.71 -2.54 17.69
N ALA A 62 -13.94 -2.30 16.64
CA ALA A 62 -13.98 -1.06 15.88
C ALA A 62 -15.36 -0.83 15.22
N PRO A 63 -15.79 0.43 15.01
CA PRO A 63 -17.06 0.71 14.32
C PRO A 63 -17.03 0.18 12.89
N ASN A 64 -18.14 -0.31 12.34
CA ASN A 64 -18.15 -0.78 10.95
C ASN A 64 -18.01 0.38 9.96
N GLN A 65 -18.50 1.55 10.36
CA GLN A 65 -18.46 2.81 9.60
C GLN A 65 -18.48 4.01 10.56
N LEU A 66 -18.06 5.19 10.08
CA LEU A 66 -18.02 6.40 10.92
C LEU A 66 -19.40 6.82 11.46
N ALA A 67 -20.48 6.52 10.74
CA ALA A 67 -21.84 6.83 11.19
C ALA A 67 -22.23 6.11 12.49
N ASP A 68 -21.60 4.98 12.81
CA ASP A 68 -21.86 4.23 14.05
C ASP A 68 -21.39 4.98 15.30
N LEU A 69 -20.58 6.03 15.13
CA LEU A 69 -20.13 6.91 16.21
C LEU A 69 -21.18 7.95 16.60
N LEU A 70 -22.14 8.24 15.71
CA LEU A 70 -23.11 9.31 15.89
C LEU A 70 -24.38 8.83 16.61
N PRO A 71 -25.04 9.72 17.37
CA PRO A 71 -24.51 10.94 17.99
C PRO A 71 -23.77 10.64 19.32
N LEU A 72 -23.68 9.35 19.70
CA LEU A 72 -23.36 8.95 21.07
C LEU A 72 -21.88 9.16 21.44
N TYR A 73 -20.97 8.94 20.51
CA TYR A 73 -19.51 9.03 20.73
C TYR A 73 -18.93 10.33 20.21
N ILE A 74 -19.54 10.92 19.18
CA ILE A 74 -19.23 12.23 18.64
C ILE A 74 -20.52 12.87 18.10
N LYS A 75 -20.62 14.21 18.17
CA LYS A 75 -21.82 14.94 17.72
C LYS A 75 -21.96 14.94 16.20
N GLU A 76 -20.84 15.13 15.51
CA GLU A 76 -20.73 15.15 14.05
C GLU A 76 -19.31 14.68 13.66
N ILE A 77 -19.14 14.21 12.42
CA ILE A 77 -17.82 13.85 11.91
C ILE A 77 -17.14 15.13 11.42
N PRO A 78 -15.96 15.52 11.96
CA PRO A 78 -15.27 16.72 11.51
C PRO A 78 -14.85 16.60 10.04
N ASP A 79 -14.78 17.74 9.35
CA ASP A 79 -14.07 17.82 8.07
C ASP A 79 -12.54 17.76 8.30
N THR A 80 -11.79 17.65 7.20
CA THR A 80 -10.32 17.58 7.25
C THR A 80 -9.66 18.96 7.22
N GLY A 81 -10.40 20.03 6.95
CA GLY A 81 -9.87 21.36 6.68
C GLY A 81 -9.12 21.52 5.35
N LEU A 82 -9.07 20.48 4.50
CA LEU A 82 -8.33 20.49 3.25
C LEU A 82 -9.24 20.74 2.03
N GLU A 83 -8.88 21.72 1.21
CA GLU A 83 -9.60 22.03 -0.02
C GLU A 83 -9.59 20.84 -0.99
N GLY A 84 -10.77 20.44 -1.47
CA GLY A 84 -10.94 19.29 -2.38
C GLY A 84 -10.82 17.91 -1.72
N CYS A 85 -10.52 17.85 -0.42
CA CYS A 85 -10.23 16.62 0.32
C CYS A 85 -10.90 16.62 1.70
N ASP A 86 -12.09 17.20 1.78
CA ASP A 86 -12.80 17.63 2.99
C ASP A 86 -13.32 16.49 3.90
N ARG A 87 -13.20 15.23 3.48
CA ARG A 87 -13.75 14.08 4.22
C ARG A 87 -12.71 13.02 4.54
N PHE A 88 -12.78 12.53 5.77
CA PHE A 88 -12.08 11.32 6.16
C PHE A 88 -12.66 10.10 5.46
N LYS A 89 -11.77 9.22 5.01
CA LYS A 89 -12.11 7.86 4.62
C LYS A 89 -11.76 6.92 5.77
N TYR A 90 -12.63 5.98 6.02
CA TYR A 90 -12.48 4.99 7.08
C TYR A 90 -12.53 3.59 6.48
N VAL A 91 -11.64 2.73 6.96
CA VAL A 91 -11.62 1.30 6.59
C VAL A 91 -11.57 0.49 7.87
N ASN A 92 -12.57 -0.36 8.07
CA ASN A 92 -12.54 -1.37 9.13
C ASN A 92 -11.95 -2.66 8.57
N TYR A 93 -10.88 -3.14 9.20
CA TYR A 93 -10.22 -4.40 8.85
C TYR A 93 -10.61 -5.55 9.79
N GLY A 94 -11.41 -5.29 10.82
CA GLY A 94 -11.84 -6.25 11.82
C GLY A 94 -10.68 -6.68 12.70
N THR A 95 -10.51 -7.98 12.89
CA THR A 95 -9.33 -8.57 13.54
C THR A 95 -8.28 -9.03 12.53
N SER A 96 -8.44 -8.66 11.26
CA SER A 96 -7.62 -9.17 10.16
C SER A 96 -6.22 -8.59 10.19
N ARG A 97 -5.28 -9.37 10.73
CA ARG A 97 -3.85 -9.14 10.54
C ARG A 97 -3.46 -9.57 9.13
N VAL A 98 -2.68 -8.72 8.46
CA VAL A 98 -2.07 -9.05 7.16
C VAL A 98 -0.57 -9.10 7.33
N VAL A 99 0.02 -10.24 7.00
CA VAL A 99 1.48 -10.44 7.02
C VAL A 99 1.98 -10.86 5.66
N ILE A 100 3.21 -10.49 5.33
CA ILE A 100 4.00 -11.11 4.27
C ILE A 100 4.89 -12.15 4.91
N LEU A 101 4.83 -13.36 4.38
CA LEU A 101 5.89 -14.36 4.52
C LEU A 101 6.78 -14.25 3.29
N TRP A 102 8.10 -14.31 3.44
CA TRP A 102 9.00 -14.34 2.30
C TRP A 102 9.99 -15.49 2.41
N TYR A 103 10.28 -16.09 1.25
CA TYR A 103 11.23 -17.16 1.08
C TYR A 103 12.34 -16.66 0.16
N ASP A 104 13.57 -16.86 0.59
CA ASP A 104 14.75 -16.68 -0.24
C ASP A 104 14.84 -17.83 -1.24
N LEU A 105 14.87 -17.50 -2.53
CA LEU A 105 15.00 -18.46 -3.62
C LEU A 105 16.45 -18.65 -4.05
N GLY A 106 17.38 -17.84 -3.54
CA GLY A 106 18.79 -17.85 -3.86
C GLY A 106 19.23 -16.72 -4.79
N SER A 107 20.54 -16.69 -5.05
CA SER A 107 21.18 -15.68 -5.89
C SER A 107 20.65 -15.70 -7.32
N ARG A 108 20.44 -14.51 -7.90
CA ARG A 108 20.14 -14.36 -9.32
C ARG A 108 21.38 -14.25 -10.22
N HIS A 109 22.57 -14.50 -9.66
CA HIS A 109 23.86 -14.49 -10.38
C HIS A 109 24.11 -13.25 -11.26
N GLY A 110 23.77 -12.05 -10.75
CA GLY A 110 24.01 -10.79 -11.46
C GLY A 110 23.03 -10.45 -12.58
N GLN A 111 21.94 -11.21 -12.74
CA GLN A 111 20.85 -10.87 -13.66
C GLN A 111 20.25 -9.50 -13.29
N PRO A 112 19.97 -8.62 -14.28
CA PRO A 112 19.65 -7.23 -14.03
C PRO A 112 18.39 -7.07 -13.17
N VAL A 113 18.38 -6.03 -12.34
CA VAL A 113 17.18 -5.52 -11.67
C VAL A 113 16.20 -5.11 -12.77
N ALA A 114 15.18 -5.92 -13.04
CA ALA A 114 13.98 -5.35 -13.62
C ALA A 114 13.56 -4.23 -12.66
N LYS A 115 13.45 -3.00 -13.19
CA LYS A 115 13.23 -1.80 -12.39
C LYS A 115 12.15 -2.08 -11.34
N GLU A 116 12.50 -1.73 -10.10
CA GLU A 116 11.67 -1.76 -8.89
C GLU A 116 11.50 -3.14 -8.25
N SER A 117 12.43 -3.48 -7.34
CA SER A 117 12.15 -4.44 -6.26
C SER A 117 10.88 -3.97 -5.56
N ARG A 118 9.83 -4.78 -5.59
CA ARG A 118 8.53 -4.44 -4.99
C ARG A 118 8.55 -4.64 -3.49
N PHE A 119 9.41 -5.54 -3.03
CA PHE A 119 9.58 -5.84 -1.63
C PHE A 119 11.01 -5.46 -1.20
N PRO A 120 11.17 -4.76 -0.06
CA PRO A 120 12.48 -4.48 0.54
C PRO A 120 13.06 -5.70 1.28
N ASP A 121 12.32 -6.80 1.36
CA ASP A 121 12.66 -7.99 2.14
C ASP A 121 13.80 -8.82 1.47
N GLY A 122 14.62 -9.48 2.30
CA GLY A 122 15.71 -10.36 1.86
C GLY A 122 16.92 -9.64 1.25
N ASP A 123 17.89 -10.44 0.75
CA ASP A 123 19.06 -9.90 0.04
C ASP A 123 18.62 -9.29 -1.32
N PRO A 124 18.96 -8.02 -1.63
CA PRO A 124 18.62 -7.39 -2.91
C PRO A 124 19.18 -8.10 -4.16
N SER A 125 20.19 -8.95 -3.99
CA SER A 125 20.79 -9.77 -5.05
C SER A 125 20.12 -11.14 -5.22
N HIS A 126 19.17 -11.49 -4.35
CA HIS A 126 18.45 -12.76 -4.40
C HIS A 126 17.03 -12.60 -4.95
N ALA A 127 16.53 -13.64 -5.61
CA ALA A 127 15.11 -13.73 -5.93
C ALA A 127 14.33 -14.14 -4.67
N ILE A 128 13.09 -13.67 -4.54
CA ILE A 128 12.23 -14.05 -3.40
C ILE A 128 10.83 -14.46 -3.88
N LEU A 129 10.21 -15.34 -3.11
CA LEU A 129 8.79 -15.64 -3.20
C LEU A 129 8.10 -15.10 -1.95
N THR A 130 7.10 -14.24 -2.14
CA THR A 130 6.31 -13.68 -1.05
C THR A 130 4.91 -14.27 -1.06
N PHE A 131 4.38 -14.52 0.14
CA PHE A 131 2.98 -14.88 0.36
C PHE A 131 2.35 -13.82 1.26
N THR A 132 1.25 -13.24 0.81
CA THR A 132 0.43 -12.41 1.68
C THR A 132 -0.57 -13.31 2.38
N VAL A 133 -0.55 -13.30 3.71
CA VAL A 133 -1.46 -14.05 4.56
C VAL A 133 -2.39 -13.06 5.27
N GLY A 134 -3.69 -13.29 5.15
CA GLY A 134 -4.72 -12.37 5.62
C GLY A 134 -5.60 -12.96 6.72
N GLU A 135 -6.88 -12.59 6.69
CA GLU A 135 -7.89 -13.05 7.64
C GLU A 135 -7.93 -14.58 7.74
N GLY A 136 -8.06 -15.09 8.97
CA GLY A 136 -8.08 -16.53 9.23
C GLY A 136 -6.75 -17.25 9.02
N ASP A 137 -5.65 -16.53 8.81
CA ASP A 137 -4.31 -17.09 8.56
C ASP A 137 -4.21 -17.89 7.24
N TYR A 138 -4.94 -17.44 6.22
CA TYR A 138 -4.93 -18.01 4.87
C TYR A 138 -4.11 -17.15 3.89
N VAL A 139 -3.44 -17.81 2.94
CA VAL A 139 -2.76 -17.14 1.83
C VAL A 139 -3.79 -16.49 0.92
N ILE A 140 -3.68 -15.18 0.71
CA ILE A 140 -4.54 -14.40 -0.18
C ILE A 140 -3.85 -14.03 -1.50
N ASP A 141 -2.53 -14.02 -1.53
CA ASP A 141 -1.73 -13.62 -2.69
C ASP A 141 -0.34 -14.26 -2.62
N ALA A 142 0.26 -14.54 -3.79
CA ALA A 142 1.62 -15.07 -3.92
C ALA A 142 2.34 -14.34 -5.06
N LYS A 143 3.54 -13.81 -4.82
CA LYS A 143 4.30 -13.08 -5.83
C LYS A 143 5.76 -13.45 -5.81
N PHE A 144 6.32 -13.62 -7.00
CA PHE A 144 7.76 -13.62 -7.18
C PHE A 144 8.28 -12.19 -7.27
N ASP A 145 9.45 -11.94 -6.71
CA ASP A 145 10.17 -10.68 -6.90
C ASP A 145 11.62 -10.97 -7.25
N ARG A 146 12.21 -10.10 -8.09
CA ARG A 146 13.60 -10.18 -8.53
C ARG A 146 14.00 -11.51 -9.22
N MET A 147 13.04 -12.24 -9.82
CA MET A 147 13.33 -13.45 -10.61
C MET A 147 14.19 -13.14 -11.85
N PRO A 148 15.11 -14.04 -12.25
CA PRO A 148 15.82 -13.93 -13.52
C PRO A 148 14.85 -14.07 -14.70
N LYS A 149 15.18 -13.44 -15.84
CA LYS A 149 14.33 -13.47 -17.03
C LYS A 149 14.21 -14.86 -17.64
N GLU A 150 15.31 -15.61 -17.60
CA GLU A 150 15.41 -16.97 -18.08
C GLU A 150 15.67 -17.86 -16.87
N ASN A 151 14.77 -18.82 -16.66
CA ASN A 151 14.91 -19.80 -15.60
C ASN A 151 14.38 -21.14 -16.09
N GLN A 152 15.18 -22.19 -15.94
CA GLN A 152 14.70 -23.54 -16.20
C GLN A 152 13.80 -23.93 -15.03
N THR A 153 12.52 -24.15 -15.32
CA THR A 153 11.59 -24.62 -14.30
C THR A 153 11.81 -26.12 -14.10
N THR A 154 11.93 -26.54 -12.85
CA THR A 154 11.98 -27.94 -12.46
C THR A 154 10.72 -28.31 -11.69
N GLU A 155 10.41 -29.60 -11.60
CA GLU A 155 9.31 -30.06 -10.76
C GLU A 155 9.57 -29.71 -9.30
N PHE A 156 8.54 -29.21 -8.61
CA PHE A 156 8.66 -28.91 -7.19
C PHE A 156 8.84 -30.18 -6.34
N ASP A 157 9.92 -30.19 -5.56
CA ASP A 157 10.26 -31.19 -4.55
C ASP A 157 10.34 -30.50 -3.17
N SER A 158 9.47 -30.92 -2.25
CA SER A 158 9.37 -30.30 -0.92
C SER A 158 10.60 -30.51 -0.04
N GLU A 159 11.31 -31.63 -0.20
CA GLU A 159 12.51 -31.94 0.58
C GLU A 159 13.69 -31.09 0.11
N GLN A 160 13.90 -31.02 -1.21
CA GLN A 160 14.93 -30.17 -1.80
C GLN A 160 14.66 -28.69 -1.53
N TRP A 161 13.40 -28.27 -1.61
CA TRP A 161 13.01 -26.91 -1.26
C TRP A 161 13.37 -26.58 0.20
N ARG A 162 13.00 -27.45 1.15
CA ARG A 162 13.32 -27.24 2.57
C ARG A 162 14.83 -27.24 2.83
N ALA A 163 15.59 -28.03 2.06
CA ALA A 163 17.05 -28.01 2.10
C ALA A 163 17.69 -26.73 1.52
N GLY A 164 16.91 -25.88 0.85
CA GLY A 164 17.41 -24.64 0.24
C GLY A 164 18.02 -24.82 -1.15
N ASN A 165 17.88 -26.02 -1.75
CA ASN A 165 18.45 -26.33 -3.05
C ASN A 165 17.46 -25.96 -4.17
N ASP A 166 17.96 -25.38 -5.25
CA ASP A 166 17.24 -25.14 -6.51
C ASP A 166 15.85 -24.47 -6.35
N ARG A 167 15.67 -23.69 -5.28
CA ARG A 167 14.39 -23.04 -4.97
C ARG A 167 13.93 -22.14 -6.11
N ILE A 168 14.86 -21.40 -6.72
CA ILE A 168 14.53 -20.51 -7.83
C ILE A 168 13.98 -21.27 -9.03
N GLN A 169 14.49 -22.47 -9.35
CA GLN A 169 14.01 -23.33 -10.44
C GLN A 169 12.67 -23.99 -10.13
N MET A 170 12.43 -24.38 -8.87
CA MET A 170 11.18 -25.02 -8.45
C MET A 170 10.02 -24.04 -8.22
N ALA A 171 10.32 -22.78 -7.88
CA ALA A 171 9.30 -21.81 -7.46
C ALA A 171 8.17 -21.60 -8.49
N PRO A 172 8.42 -21.53 -9.81
CA PRO A 172 7.36 -21.36 -10.81
C PRO A 172 6.33 -22.51 -10.88
N ASP A 173 6.69 -23.73 -10.47
CA ASP A 173 5.80 -24.92 -10.49
C ASP A 173 4.81 -24.91 -9.30
N LEU A 174 5.10 -24.16 -8.23
CA LEU A 174 4.32 -24.16 -7.00
C LEU A 174 2.84 -23.79 -7.16
N PRO A 175 2.47 -22.68 -7.85
CA PRO A 175 1.07 -22.26 -7.95
C PRO A 175 0.17 -23.30 -8.62
N ASP A 176 0.68 -23.94 -9.67
CA ASP A 176 -0.05 -24.94 -10.45
C ASP A 176 -0.19 -26.26 -9.67
N LYS A 177 0.85 -26.66 -8.93
CA LYS A 177 0.85 -27.93 -8.18
C LYS A 177 -0.01 -27.91 -6.92
N TYR A 178 -0.07 -26.78 -6.21
CA TYR A 178 -0.66 -26.75 -4.86
C TYR A 178 -1.88 -25.84 -4.68
N ALA A 179 -2.34 -25.14 -5.73
CA ALA A 179 -3.47 -24.21 -5.64
C ALA A 179 -3.36 -23.28 -4.41
N ILE A 180 -2.25 -22.55 -4.31
CA ILE A 180 -1.81 -21.91 -3.07
C ILE A 180 -2.78 -20.85 -2.53
N SER A 181 -3.66 -20.32 -3.39
CA SER A 181 -4.70 -19.38 -2.94
C SER A 181 -5.63 -20.05 -1.93
N ARG A 182 -5.84 -19.39 -0.79
CA ARG A 182 -6.59 -19.89 0.38
C ARG A 182 -5.98 -21.12 1.06
N MET A 183 -4.71 -21.40 0.83
CA MET A 183 -3.99 -22.38 1.64
C MET A 183 -3.81 -21.82 3.07
N PRO A 184 -4.13 -22.57 4.13
CA PRO A 184 -3.77 -22.17 5.49
C PRO A 184 -2.25 -22.02 5.60
N ARG A 185 -1.77 -20.99 6.31
CA ARG A 185 -0.34 -20.78 6.53
C ARG A 185 0.36 -22.01 7.11
N SER A 186 -0.29 -22.71 8.04
CA SER A 186 0.25 -23.93 8.65
C SER A 186 0.50 -25.04 7.63
N VAL A 187 -0.39 -25.19 6.63
CA VAL A 187 -0.22 -26.16 5.54
C VAL A 187 0.88 -25.69 4.59
N LEU A 188 0.92 -24.39 4.28
CA LEU A 188 2.00 -23.80 3.47
C LEU A 188 3.37 -24.08 4.10
N GLU A 189 3.53 -23.85 5.39
CA GLU A 189 4.79 -24.06 6.11
C GLU A 189 5.15 -25.55 6.25
N GLN A 190 4.18 -26.47 6.23
CA GLN A 190 4.47 -27.91 6.14
C GLN A 190 5.09 -28.26 4.77
N VAL A 191 4.59 -27.66 3.68
CA VAL A 191 5.10 -27.91 2.33
C VAL A 191 6.45 -27.22 2.12
N LEU A 192 6.55 -25.94 2.47
CA LEU A 192 7.72 -25.09 2.15
C LEU A 192 8.76 -25.02 3.27
N GLY A 193 8.46 -25.51 4.47
CA GLY A 193 9.22 -25.19 5.68
C GLY A 193 8.93 -23.77 6.18
N PRO A 194 9.64 -23.31 7.23
CA PRO A 194 9.47 -21.96 7.75
C PRO A 194 9.92 -20.90 6.71
N PRO A 195 9.26 -19.74 6.65
CA PRO A 195 9.73 -18.65 5.80
C PRO A 195 11.07 -18.09 6.30
N ASN A 196 11.84 -17.52 5.38
CA ASN A 196 13.08 -16.83 5.71
C ASN A 196 12.84 -15.53 6.49
N GLY A 197 11.66 -14.94 6.36
CA GLY A 197 11.21 -13.89 7.26
C GLY A 197 9.73 -13.58 7.17
N VAL A 198 9.26 -12.78 8.13
CA VAL A 198 7.86 -12.35 8.25
C VAL A 198 7.83 -10.85 8.47
N ARG A 199 7.04 -10.14 7.65
CA ARG A 199 6.80 -8.71 7.81
C ARG A 199 5.31 -8.47 8.03
N ILE A 200 4.98 -7.70 9.05
CA ILE A 200 3.61 -7.24 9.26
C ILE A 200 3.34 -6.16 8.22
N LEU A 201 2.37 -6.38 7.34
CA LEU A 201 1.87 -5.33 6.46
C LEU A 201 0.85 -4.46 7.17
N ARG A 202 0.03 -5.10 8.00
CA ARG A 202 -1.05 -4.45 8.74
C ARG A 202 -1.41 -5.26 9.97
N ASP A 203 -1.33 -4.65 11.14
CA ASP A 203 -1.76 -5.22 12.42
C ASP A 203 -2.81 -4.35 13.13
N VAL A 204 -3.50 -3.50 12.36
CA VAL A 204 -4.50 -2.61 12.91
C VAL A 204 -5.92 -3.02 12.56
N PRO A 205 -6.86 -2.85 13.51
CA PRO A 205 -8.26 -3.18 13.28
C PRO A 205 -8.97 -2.18 12.36
N TRP A 206 -8.42 -0.98 12.19
CA TRP A 206 -8.99 0.04 11.33
C TRP A 206 -7.94 1.06 10.88
N GLU A 207 -8.28 1.78 9.82
CA GLU A 207 -7.49 2.87 9.23
C GLU A 207 -8.39 4.07 9.00
N LEU A 208 -7.90 5.24 9.40
CA LEU A 208 -8.47 6.52 8.99
C LEU A 208 -7.49 7.15 8.00
N ARG A 209 -7.99 7.71 6.90
CA ARG A 209 -7.13 8.32 5.90
C ARG A 209 -7.76 9.52 5.21
N ILE A 210 -6.90 10.38 4.69
CA ILE A 210 -7.25 11.47 3.81
C ILE A 210 -6.57 11.20 2.47
N ASN A 211 -7.37 10.98 1.42
CA ASN A 211 -6.84 10.87 0.07
C ASN A 211 -6.92 12.25 -0.57
N CYS A 212 -5.76 12.84 -0.87
CA CYS A 212 -5.72 14.18 -1.44
C CYS A 212 -4.82 14.27 -2.67
N PRO A 213 -5.09 13.55 -3.76
CA PRO A 213 -4.25 13.66 -4.95
C PRO A 213 -4.36 15.08 -5.55
N ARG A 214 -3.23 15.71 -5.91
CA ARG A 214 -3.25 17.00 -6.66
C ARG A 214 -3.42 16.79 -8.16
N ASN A 215 -2.93 15.66 -8.67
CA ASN A 215 -3.00 15.30 -10.06
C ASN A 215 -3.19 13.78 -10.20
N LEU A 216 -3.32 13.29 -11.44
CA LEU A 216 -3.57 11.88 -11.71
C LEU A 216 -2.39 10.95 -11.35
N THR A 217 -1.20 11.51 -11.11
CA THR A 217 0.03 10.77 -10.85
C THR A 217 0.46 10.78 -9.37
N GLU A 218 0.14 11.83 -8.63
CA GLU A 218 0.45 11.98 -7.20
C GLU A 218 -0.55 11.22 -6.33
N ARG A 219 -0.02 10.46 -5.37
CA ARG A 219 -0.81 9.65 -4.43
C ARG A 219 -0.56 10.11 -3.00
N ASP A 220 -0.82 11.39 -2.77
CA ASP A 220 -0.65 11.97 -1.44
C ASP A 220 -1.79 11.49 -0.54
N ILE A 221 -1.42 10.66 0.43
CA ILE A 221 -2.34 10.04 1.38
C ILE A 221 -1.81 10.28 2.78
N LEU A 222 -2.64 10.82 3.66
CA LEU A 222 -2.37 10.88 5.10
C LEU A 222 -3.15 9.76 5.79
N ILE A 223 -2.49 8.96 6.64
CA ILE A 223 -3.02 7.73 7.22
C ILE A 223 -2.81 7.73 8.72
N TYR A 224 -3.83 7.33 9.47
CA TYR A 224 -3.72 7.02 10.89
C TYR A 224 -4.03 5.55 11.13
N TRP A 225 -3.09 4.89 11.79
CA TRP A 225 -3.24 3.55 12.32
C TRP A 225 -3.15 3.60 13.84
N PRO A 226 -4.08 2.98 14.58
CA PRO A 226 -4.07 3.01 16.05
C PRO A 226 -2.83 2.37 16.68
N SER A 227 -2.07 1.52 15.96
CA SER A 227 -0.80 0.97 16.45
C SER A 227 0.36 1.95 16.34
N GLU A 228 0.23 2.99 15.50
CA GLU A 228 1.30 3.93 15.13
C GLU A 228 2.59 3.23 14.63
N SER A 229 2.47 1.96 14.24
CA SER A 229 3.56 1.16 13.67
C SER A 229 3.45 1.18 12.16
N TYR A 230 4.16 2.11 11.54
CA TYR A 230 4.10 2.35 10.10
C TYR A 230 5.29 1.70 9.36
N PRO A 231 5.06 1.05 8.21
CA PRO A 231 6.15 0.59 7.36
C PRO A 231 6.82 1.76 6.65
N GLN A 232 8.10 1.62 6.29
CA GLN A 232 8.87 2.64 5.54
C GLN A 232 8.33 2.91 4.11
N GLN A 233 7.55 1.99 3.57
CA GLN A 233 6.92 2.07 2.26
C GLN A 233 5.49 1.55 2.36
N LEU A 234 4.54 2.27 1.79
CA LEU A 234 3.13 1.92 1.80
C LEU A 234 2.46 2.44 0.52
N TYR A 235 1.49 1.70 -0.01
CA TYR A 235 0.76 2.06 -1.25
C TYR A 235 1.64 2.38 -2.48
N GLY A 236 2.89 1.90 -2.50
CA GLY A 236 3.86 2.13 -3.57
C GLY A 236 4.59 3.48 -3.49
N GLY A 237 4.38 4.26 -2.41
CA GLY A 237 5.10 5.50 -2.14
C GLY A 237 6.09 5.36 -0.98
N ASN A 238 6.93 6.38 -0.82
CA ASN A 238 7.73 6.56 0.39
C ASN A 238 6.83 7.08 1.51
N THR A 239 7.23 6.86 2.75
CA THR A 239 6.44 7.26 3.89
C THR A 239 7.22 8.14 4.85
N GLU A 240 6.57 9.15 5.40
CA GLU A 240 7.12 10.03 6.43
C GLU A 240 6.07 10.26 7.52
N THR A 241 6.49 10.31 8.78
CA THR A 241 5.57 10.58 9.90
C THR A 241 5.28 12.07 10.03
N ILE A 242 4.01 12.43 10.20
CA ILE A 242 3.53 13.76 10.56
C ILE A 242 2.74 13.64 11.87
N GLY A 243 3.40 13.89 13.01
CA GLY A 243 2.85 13.55 14.32
C GLY A 243 2.61 12.04 14.43
N SER A 244 1.42 11.64 14.88
CA SER A 244 0.99 10.23 14.94
C SER A 244 0.44 9.68 13.61
N TRP A 245 0.52 10.45 12.52
CA TRP A 245 0.04 10.05 11.20
C TRP A 245 1.21 9.70 10.27
N LEU A 246 0.91 8.90 9.26
CA LEU A 246 1.80 8.54 8.17
C LEU A 246 1.39 9.27 6.89
N TYR A 247 2.30 10.04 6.32
CA TYR A 247 2.16 10.67 5.03
C TYR A 247 2.85 9.81 3.95
N VAL A 248 2.10 9.42 2.93
CA VAL A 248 2.59 8.66 1.77
C VAL A 248 2.71 9.59 0.58
N HIS A 249 3.88 9.60 -0.07
CA HIS A 249 4.20 10.46 -1.21
C HIS A 249 5.24 9.84 -2.17
#